data_AF-A0A060WYP8-F1
#
_entry.id   AF-A0A060WYP8-F1
#
_cell.length_a   1.000
_cell.length_b   1.000
_cell.length_c   1.000
_cell.angle_alpha   90.00
_cell.angle_beta   90.00
_cell.angle_gamma   90.00
#
_symmetry.space_group_name_H-M   'P 1'
#
loop_
_entity.id
_entity.type
_entity.pdbx_description
1 polymer ?
#
loop_
_entity_poly.entity_id
_entity_poly.type
_entity_poly.pdbx_seq_one_letter_code
_entity_poly.pdbx_strand_id
1 'polypeptide(L)'
;MDRTTCSVNIPVYRSKTTAVFTSKFHILNTYNWNDTMEMTVIGLSDNGNSTNSSLTRTIPVQFAVDLVAKALPQDSTTYINFTLEDTSPKRLVNVYEVQNLGFKSVPITVTFTFPTKLEHRFEMKDYEISVLQNHTQCGKVINSTTEYCSPEKYCKSIECESFLLEKFLTVTFVLSGNVSFKDLDQHAKVCIKTTSTNNGTE
;
A
#
# COMPACT_ATOMS: atom_id res chain seq x y z
N MET A 1 19.49 18.41 25.26
CA MET A 1 20.16 19.63 24.77
C MET A 1 19.39 20.13 23.58
N ASP A 2 18.87 21.35 23.67
CA ASP A 2 18.01 22.05 22.69
C ASP A 2 18.69 23.29 22.09
N ARG A 3 19.95 23.56 22.48
CA ARG A 3 20.71 24.73 22.03
C ARG A 3 22.11 24.34 21.55
N THR A 4 22.50 24.86 20.38
CA THR A 4 23.87 24.83 19.87
C THR A 4 24.41 26.25 19.80
N THR A 5 25.61 26.49 20.30
CA THR A 5 26.25 27.83 20.28
C THR A 5 27.49 27.78 19.40
N CYS A 6 27.56 28.69 18.41
CA CYS A 6 28.71 28.86 17.53
C CYS A 6 29.37 30.21 17.86
N SER A 7 30.58 30.18 18.43
CA SER A 7 31.34 31.38 18.74
C SER A 7 32.13 31.87 17.53
N VAL A 8 32.14 33.19 17.31
CA VAL A 8 32.93 33.82 16.25
C VAL A 8 33.89 34.83 16.89
N ASN A 9 35.18 34.49 16.92
CA ASN A 9 36.15 35.26 17.71
C ASN A 9 37.06 36.17 16.87
N ILE A 10 37.36 35.83 15.60
CA ILE A 10 38.33 36.58 14.77
C ILE A 10 37.96 36.46 13.27
N PRO A 11 38.01 37.55 12.48
CA PRO A 11 38.24 38.94 12.86
C PRO A 11 36.96 39.66 13.33
N VAL A 12 37.15 40.79 14.03
CA VAL A 12 36.05 41.72 14.38
C VAL A 12 35.34 42.19 13.11
N TYR A 13 34.06 41.84 12.95
CA TYR A 13 33.27 42.31 11.82
C TYR A 13 33.02 43.81 11.95
N ARG A 14 33.48 44.57 10.95
CA ARG A 14 33.23 46.01 10.88
C ARG A 14 31.75 46.28 10.62
N SER A 15 31.30 47.49 10.94
CA SER A 15 29.95 47.93 10.61
C SER A 15 29.62 47.69 9.14
N LYS A 16 28.40 47.20 8.88
CA LYS A 16 27.88 46.82 7.55
C LYS A 16 28.60 45.64 6.87
N THR A 17 29.40 44.88 7.61
CA THR A 17 29.94 43.60 7.11
C THR A 17 28.88 42.50 7.25
N THR A 18 28.71 41.69 6.21
CA THR A 18 27.86 40.50 6.25
C THR A 18 28.73 39.26 6.25
N ALA A 19 28.50 38.37 7.21
CA ALA A 19 29.07 37.03 7.25
C ALA A 19 27.95 36.01 7.05
N VAL A 20 28.24 34.95 6.29
CA VAL A 20 27.29 33.87 6.03
C VAL A 20 27.89 32.57 6.55
N PHE A 21 27.14 31.89 7.42
CA PHE A 21 27.52 30.61 7.99
C PHE A 21 26.57 29.53 7.50
N THR A 22 27.11 28.35 7.21
CA THR A 22 26.31 27.17 6.86
C THR A 22 26.39 26.17 7.99
N SER A 23 25.26 25.99 8.69
CA SER A 23 25.11 24.97 9.72
C SER A 23 24.40 23.75 9.14
N LYS A 24 24.88 22.55 9.47
CA LYS A 24 24.26 21.28 9.07
C LYS A 24 23.85 20.52 10.32
N PHE A 25 22.60 20.05 10.35
CA PHE A 25 22.06 19.27 11.45
C PHE A 25 21.71 17.87 10.95
N HIS A 26 22.08 16.85 11.71
CA HIS A 26 21.64 15.49 11.45
C HIS A 26 20.27 15.28 12.12
N ILE A 27 19.29 14.83 11.35
CA ILE A 27 17.93 14.60 11.85
C ILE A 27 17.78 13.14 12.27
N LEU A 28 17.47 12.92 13.55
CA LEU A 28 17.23 11.59 14.07
C LEU A 28 15.84 11.08 13.67
N ASN A 29 15.79 9.89 13.06
CA ASN A 29 14.54 9.25 12.64
C ASN A 29 13.80 8.54 13.79
N THR A 30 14.47 8.33 14.92
CA THR A 30 13.91 7.69 16.13
C THR A 30 13.19 8.67 17.05
N TYR A 31 13.38 9.97 16.85
CA TYR A 31 12.72 10.98 17.66
C TYR A 31 11.24 11.12 17.27
N ASN A 32 10.38 11.38 18.26
CA ASN A 32 8.96 11.66 18.06
C ASN A 32 8.80 13.16 17.79
N TRP A 33 9.01 13.54 16.53
CA TRP A 33 8.77 14.89 16.05
C TRP A 33 7.27 15.20 16.02
N ASN A 34 6.91 16.45 16.33
CA ASN A 34 5.60 17.00 16.01
C ASN A 34 5.51 17.31 14.51
N ASP A 35 4.34 17.72 14.03
CA ASP A 35 4.10 18.11 12.63
C ASP A 35 4.96 19.30 12.18
N THR A 36 5.48 20.07 13.13
CA THR A 36 6.37 21.18 12.88
C THR A 36 7.53 21.20 13.87
N MET A 37 8.67 21.71 13.40
CA MET A 37 9.82 22.05 14.21
C MET A 37 10.07 23.54 14.11
N GLU A 38 10.24 24.22 15.24
CA GLU A 38 10.69 25.62 15.25
C GLU A 38 12.19 25.69 15.49
N MET A 39 12.86 26.50 14.68
CA MET A 39 14.27 26.81 14.83
C MET A 39 14.43 28.31 15.04
N THR A 40 14.99 28.69 16.18
CA THR A 40 15.31 30.08 16.51
C THR A 40 16.82 30.29 16.43
N VAL A 41 17.23 31.24 15.62
CA VAL A 41 18.63 31.70 15.52
C VAL A 41 18.74 33.05 16.22
N ILE A 42 19.68 33.16 17.16
CA ILE A 42 19.93 34.38 17.93
C ILE A 42 21.36 34.83 17.68
N GLY A 43 21.51 36.05 17.17
CA GLY A 43 22.79 36.74 17.07
C GLY A 43 23.06 37.50 18.37
N LEU A 44 24.17 37.15 19.02
CA LEU A 44 24.63 37.80 20.25
C LEU A 44 25.96 38.50 20.01
N SER A 45 26.15 39.66 20.65
CA SER A 45 27.42 40.37 20.69
C SER A 45 27.75 40.75 22.13
N ASP A 46 29.03 40.80 22.42
CA ASP A 46 29.63 41.26 23.67
C ASP A 46 29.86 42.78 23.72
N ASN A 47 29.50 43.51 22.66
CA ASN A 47 29.57 44.96 22.63
C ASN A 47 28.58 45.57 23.64
N GLY A 48 29.02 46.58 24.40
CA GLY A 48 28.22 47.19 25.49
C GLY A 48 26.88 47.86 25.09
N ASN A 49 26.56 47.96 23.80
CA ASN A 49 25.30 48.53 23.30
C ASN A 49 24.73 47.73 22.11
N SER A 50 24.81 46.39 22.15
CA SER A 50 24.29 45.53 21.07
C SER A 50 22.82 45.18 21.26
N THR A 51 22.03 45.27 20.18
CA THR A 51 20.69 44.68 20.13
C THR A 51 20.80 43.23 19.66
N ASN A 52 20.31 42.30 20.47
CA ASN A 52 20.20 40.90 20.04
C ASN A 52 19.18 40.80 18.91
N SER A 53 19.58 40.19 17.80
CA SER A 53 18.66 39.87 16.71
C SER A 53 18.26 38.40 16.82
N SER A 54 16.97 38.13 16.68
CA SER A 54 16.44 36.77 16.67
C SER A 54 15.53 36.55 15.47
N LEU A 55 15.66 35.39 14.85
CA LEU A 55 14.76 34.94 13.80
C LEU A 55 14.30 33.52 14.11
N THR A 56 12.98 33.33 14.15
CA THR A 56 12.36 32.02 14.29
C THR A 56 11.78 31.58 12.95
N ARG A 57 12.03 30.33 12.58
CA ARG A 57 11.47 29.69 11.39
C ARG A 57 10.82 28.37 11.77
N THR A 58 9.62 28.15 11.25
CA THR A 58 8.90 26.89 11.37
C THR A 58 9.21 26.03 10.15
N ILE A 59 9.62 24.79 10.40
CA ILE A 59 9.95 23.79 9.39
C ILE A 59 8.88 22.69 9.48
N PRO A 60 8.12 22.42 8.39
CA PRO A 60 7.16 21.32 8.39
C PRO A 60 7.90 19.98 8.45
N VAL A 61 7.43 19.08 9.30
CA VAL A 61 7.97 17.72 9.42
C VAL A 61 7.06 16.78 8.65
N GLN A 62 7.65 15.99 7.76
CA GLN A 62 6.97 14.92 7.04
C GLN A 62 7.76 13.63 7.24
N PHE A 63 7.03 12.51 7.32
CA PHE A 63 7.64 11.19 7.42
C PHE A 63 7.58 10.49 6.07
N ALA A 64 8.71 9.93 5.66
CA ALA A 64 8.75 9.07 4.48
C ALA A 64 7.95 7.80 4.76
N VAL A 65 6.99 7.52 3.88
CA VAL A 65 6.18 6.30 3.89
C VAL A 65 6.64 5.45 2.71
N ASP A 66 7.02 4.21 2.99
CA ASP A 66 7.48 3.25 1.99
C ASP A 66 6.69 1.95 2.16
N LEU A 67 5.67 1.78 1.32
CA LEU A 67 4.72 0.68 1.37
C LEU A 67 4.77 -0.09 0.06
N VAL A 68 4.79 -1.41 0.15
CA VAL A 68 4.76 -2.31 -1.01
C VAL A 68 3.56 -3.22 -0.89
N ALA A 69 2.76 -3.31 -1.94
CA ALA A 69 1.75 -4.35 -2.11
C ALA A 69 2.15 -5.22 -3.31
N LYS A 70 2.27 -6.54 -3.11
CA LYS A 70 2.66 -7.46 -4.18
C LYS A 70 1.86 -8.77 -4.10
N ALA A 71 1.62 -9.37 -5.26
CA ALA A 71 1.11 -10.74 -5.35
C ALA A 71 2.27 -11.74 -5.22
N LEU A 72 2.00 -12.93 -4.71
CA LEU A 72 2.93 -14.06 -4.62
C LEU A 72 2.48 -15.20 -5.55
N PRO A 73 2.91 -15.21 -6.83
CA PRO A 73 2.46 -16.22 -7.79
C PRO A 73 2.85 -17.66 -7.42
N GLN A 74 3.97 -17.83 -6.70
CA GLN A 74 4.45 -19.16 -6.30
C GLN A 74 3.54 -19.83 -5.26
N ASP A 75 2.87 -19.03 -4.43
CA ASP A 75 1.94 -19.50 -3.39
C ASP A 75 0.47 -19.38 -3.84
N SER A 76 0.23 -18.90 -5.06
CA SER A 76 -1.09 -18.68 -5.63
C SER A 76 -1.45 -19.75 -6.65
N THR A 77 -2.74 -19.93 -6.87
CA THR A 77 -3.28 -20.76 -7.94
C THR A 77 -3.01 -20.09 -9.30
N THR A 78 -2.12 -20.68 -10.10
CA THR A 78 -1.79 -20.16 -11.43
C THR A 78 -2.71 -20.67 -12.54
N TYR A 79 -3.28 -21.87 -12.38
CA TYR A 79 -4.23 -22.45 -13.32
C TYR A 79 -5.19 -23.39 -12.60
N ILE A 80 -6.36 -23.61 -13.20
CA ILE A 80 -7.37 -24.54 -12.72
C ILE A 80 -7.84 -25.36 -13.93
N ASN A 81 -7.81 -26.68 -13.82
CA ASN A 81 -8.24 -27.58 -14.88
C ASN A 81 -9.68 -28.04 -14.64
N PHE A 82 -10.57 -27.82 -15.60
CA PHE A 82 -11.93 -28.37 -15.60
C PHE A 82 -12.06 -29.43 -16.69
N THR A 83 -12.71 -30.54 -16.39
CA THR A 83 -13.03 -31.58 -17.38
C THR A 83 -14.52 -31.87 -17.38
N LEU A 84 -15.01 -32.63 -18.36
CA LEU A 84 -16.40 -33.04 -18.42
C LEU A 84 -16.75 -34.11 -17.38
N GLU A 85 -15.75 -34.88 -16.93
CA GLU A 85 -15.94 -35.82 -15.82
C GLU A 85 -15.91 -35.14 -14.44
N ASP A 86 -15.24 -33.99 -14.33
CA ASP A 86 -15.10 -33.23 -13.10
C ASP A 86 -15.46 -31.75 -13.29
N THR A 87 -16.76 -31.48 -13.16
CA THR A 87 -17.36 -30.14 -13.22
C THR A 87 -17.48 -29.48 -11.84
N SER A 88 -16.93 -30.12 -10.80
CA SER A 88 -17.06 -29.64 -9.42
C SER A 88 -16.37 -28.27 -9.21
N PRO A 89 -16.85 -27.44 -8.27
CA PRO A 89 -16.20 -26.17 -7.95
C PRO A 89 -14.77 -26.40 -7.44
N LYS A 90 -13.82 -25.63 -7.98
CA LYS A 90 -12.40 -25.73 -7.66
C LYS A 90 -11.95 -24.54 -6.84
N ARG A 91 -11.15 -24.80 -5.80
CA ARG A 91 -10.64 -23.74 -4.93
C ARG A 91 -9.60 -22.90 -5.67
N LEU A 92 -9.83 -21.59 -5.75
CA LEU A 92 -8.89 -20.58 -6.19
C LEU A 92 -8.29 -19.91 -4.95
N VAL A 93 -6.98 -19.76 -4.93
CA VAL A 93 -6.24 -19.08 -3.86
C VAL A 93 -5.27 -18.07 -4.48
N ASN A 94 -5.32 -16.82 -4.03
CA ASN A 94 -4.36 -15.78 -4.40
C ASN A 94 -3.76 -15.18 -3.13
N VAL A 95 -2.43 -15.18 -3.06
CA VAL A 95 -1.67 -14.73 -1.90
C VAL A 95 -1.02 -13.39 -2.21
N TYR A 96 -1.14 -12.46 -1.27
CA TYR A 96 -0.61 -11.11 -1.39
C TYR A 96 0.16 -10.75 -0.13
N GLU A 97 1.17 -9.89 -0.27
CA GLU A 97 1.88 -9.28 0.85
C GLU A 97 1.75 -7.78 0.79
N VAL A 98 1.48 -7.19 1.95
CA VAL A 98 1.63 -5.76 2.20
C VAL A 98 2.79 -5.56 3.17
N GLN A 99 3.77 -4.77 2.77
CA GLN A 99 5.01 -4.56 3.51
C GLN A 99 5.19 -3.08 3.82
N ASN A 100 5.64 -2.78 5.04
CA ASN A 100 6.15 -1.46 5.39
C ASN A 100 7.67 -1.51 5.41
N LEU A 101 8.30 -0.96 4.39
CA LEU A 101 9.76 -0.83 4.29
C LEU A 101 10.28 0.43 5.00
N GLY A 102 9.37 1.31 5.43
CA GLY A 102 9.67 2.56 6.10
C GLY A 102 10.05 2.39 7.57
N PHE A 103 10.70 3.43 8.11
CA PHE A 103 11.14 3.48 9.50
C PHE A 103 10.03 3.92 10.49
N LYS A 104 8.84 4.25 9.99
CA LYS A 104 7.69 4.67 10.78
C LYS A 104 6.53 3.72 10.56
N SER A 105 5.82 3.40 11.64
CA SER A 105 4.57 2.67 11.59
C SER A 105 3.48 3.55 10.97
N VAL A 106 2.67 2.99 10.09
CA VAL A 106 1.66 3.75 9.33
C VAL A 106 0.29 3.08 9.49
N PRO A 107 -0.77 3.83 9.85
CA PRO A 107 -2.13 3.30 9.83
C PRO A 107 -2.55 3.10 8.37
N ILE A 108 -2.94 1.88 8.02
CA ILE A 108 -3.34 1.54 6.65
C ILE A 108 -4.68 0.82 6.64
N THR A 109 -5.32 0.87 5.47
CA THR A 109 -6.53 0.11 5.14
C THR A 109 -6.25 -0.65 3.85
N VAL A 110 -6.59 -1.94 3.83
CA VAL A 110 -6.39 -2.79 2.65
C VAL A 110 -7.75 -3.15 2.07
N THR A 111 -7.90 -2.94 0.76
CA THR A 111 -9.13 -3.22 0.03
C THR A 111 -8.85 -4.16 -1.12
N PHE A 112 -9.57 -5.28 -1.15
CA PHE A 112 -9.52 -6.26 -2.23
C PHE A 112 -10.67 -6.01 -3.18
N THR A 113 -10.36 -5.72 -4.44
CA THR A 113 -11.36 -5.60 -5.52
C THR A 113 -11.11 -6.69 -6.55
N PHE A 114 -12.11 -7.55 -6.77
CA PHE A 114 -11.99 -8.68 -7.68
C PHE A 114 -13.31 -9.00 -8.40
N PRO A 115 -13.24 -9.54 -9.63
CA PRO A 115 -14.42 -9.98 -10.36
C PRO A 115 -14.99 -11.28 -9.76
N THR A 116 -16.30 -11.35 -9.58
CA THR A 116 -16.98 -12.61 -9.22
C THR A 116 -17.48 -13.37 -10.44
N LYS A 117 -17.62 -12.70 -11.58
CA LYS A 117 -17.84 -13.35 -12.87
C LYS A 117 -16.63 -13.11 -13.75
N LEU A 118 -16.07 -14.21 -14.22
CA LEU A 118 -14.89 -14.23 -15.07
C LEU A 118 -15.31 -14.47 -16.51
N GLU A 119 -14.37 -14.33 -17.44
CA GLU A 119 -14.60 -14.68 -18.84
C GLU A 119 -15.03 -16.15 -18.99
N HIS A 120 -15.60 -16.48 -20.14
CA HIS A 120 -15.98 -17.86 -20.47
C HIS A 120 -16.96 -18.51 -19.48
N ARG A 121 -17.81 -17.72 -18.82
CA ARG A 121 -18.87 -18.17 -17.87
C ARG A 121 -18.37 -18.84 -16.59
N PHE A 122 -17.14 -18.56 -16.19
CA PHE A 122 -16.66 -18.90 -14.87
C PHE A 122 -17.23 -17.95 -13.81
N GLU A 123 -17.60 -18.48 -12.65
CA GLU A 123 -18.12 -17.72 -11.52
C GLU A 123 -17.39 -18.13 -10.24
N MET A 124 -16.91 -17.13 -9.50
CA MET A 124 -16.29 -17.29 -8.18
C MET A 124 -17.32 -17.03 -7.09
N LYS A 125 -17.51 -18.01 -6.22
CA LYS A 125 -18.42 -18.01 -5.06
C LYS A 125 -17.66 -18.32 -3.78
N ASP A 126 -18.33 -18.20 -2.64
CA ASP A 126 -17.79 -18.56 -1.32
C ASP A 126 -16.41 -17.95 -1.07
N TYR A 127 -16.25 -16.69 -1.49
CA TYR A 127 -14.99 -15.99 -1.38
C TYR A 127 -14.80 -15.44 0.02
N GLU A 128 -13.56 -15.46 0.49
CA GLU A 128 -13.15 -14.94 1.78
C GLU A 128 -11.72 -14.41 1.70
N ILE A 129 -11.40 -13.48 2.60
CA ILE A 129 -10.06 -12.95 2.77
C ILE A 129 -9.62 -13.33 4.18
N SER A 130 -8.57 -14.14 4.27
CA SER A 130 -7.92 -14.43 5.54
C SER A 130 -6.61 -13.67 5.64
N VAL A 131 -6.27 -13.27 6.87
CA VAL A 131 -5.05 -12.52 7.19
C VAL A 131 -4.17 -13.43 8.03
N LEU A 132 -2.96 -13.71 7.53
CA LEU A 132 -2.01 -14.49 8.30
C LEU A 132 -1.61 -13.68 9.55
N GLN A 133 -1.57 -14.35 10.70
CA GLN A 133 -1.27 -13.74 12.01
C GLN A 133 -2.36 -12.79 12.58
N ASN A 134 -3.57 -12.73 12.00
CA ASN A 134 -4.73 -12.01 12.54
C ASN A 134 -4.49 -10.51 12.84
N HIS A 135 -3.67 -9.82 12.04
CA HIS A 135 -3.37 -8.38 12.22
C HIS A 135 -4.59 -7.47 11.98
N THR A 136 -5.57 -7.93 11.21
CA THR A 136 -6.80 -7.21 10.92
C THR A 136 -7.93 -8.19 10.57
N GLN A 137 -9.17 -7.71 10.59
CA GLN A 137 -10.35 -8.44 10.16
C GLN A 137 -10.85 -7.88 8.82
N CYS A 138 -11.21 -8.77 7.90
CA CYS A 138 -11.71 -8.42 6.59
C CYS A 138 -13.14 -8.93 6.43
N GLY A 139 -14.02 -8.10 5.85
CA GLY A 139 -15.41 -8.52 5.65
C GLY A 139 -16.39 -7.40 5.32
N LYS A 140 -15.97 -6.13 5.45
CA LYS A 140 -16.81 -5.00 5.09
C LYS A 140 -16.92 -4.91 3.56
N VAL A 141 -18.06 -5.29 3.03
CA VAL A 141 -18.36 -5.16 1.60
C VAL A 141 -18.59 -3.69 1.27
N ILE A 142 -17.86 -3.17 0.29
CA ILE A 142 -17.99 -1.79 -0.17
C ILE A 142 -18.32 -1.75 -1.67
N ASN A 143 -18.97 -0.67 -2.10
CA ASN A 143 -19.22 -0.40 -3.51
C ASN A 143 -18.04 0.42 -4.05
N SER A 144 -17.00 -0.25 -4.53
CA SER A 144 -15.87 0.41 -5.18
C SER A 144 -15.81 0.06 -6.67
N THR A 145 -15.54 1.07 -7.48
CA THR A 145 -15.32 0.98 -8.93
C THR A 145 -13.85 1.23 -9.20
N THR A 146 -13.21 0.32 -9.93
CA THR A 146 -11.85 0.49 -10.45
C THR A 146 -11.88 0.42 -11.97
N GLU A 147 -10.88 0.99 -12.65
CA GLU A 147 -10.79 0.99 -14.11
C GLU A 147 -10.82 -0.44 -14.70
N TYR A 148 -10.25 -1.41 -13.96
CA TYR A 148 -10.19 -2.82 -14.33
C TYR A 148 -11.41 -3.64 -13.86
N CYS A 149 -12.20 -3.13 -12.91
CA CYS A 149 -13.28 -3.87 -12.28
C CYS A 149 -14.39 -2.91 -11.80
N SER A 150 -15.58 -2.96 -12.41
CA SER A 150 -16.75 -2.18 -11.96
C SER A 150 -17.84 -3.09 -11.36
N PRO A 151 -18.66 -2.62 -10.41
CA PRO A 151 -19.78 -3.38 -9.86
C PRO A 151 -20.79 -3.82 -10.95
N GLU A 152 -20.94 -3.01 -12.00
CA GLU A 152 -21.74 -3.31 -13.19
C GLU A 152 -21.19 -4.49 -13.99
N LYS A 153 -19.87 -4.74 -13.90
CA LYS A 153 -19.18 -5.92 -14.44
C LYS A 153 -19.04 -7.06 -13.43
N TYR A 154 -19.89 -7.09 -12.39
CA TYR A 154 -19.92 -8.12 -11.35
C TYR A 154 -18.64 -8.22 -10.51
N CYS A 155 -18.11 -7.08 -10.07
CA CYS A 155 -17.02 -7.04 -9.11
C CYS A 155 -17.51 -6.94 -7.67
N LYS A 156 -16.69 -7.45 -6.75
CA LYS A 156 -16.86 -7.27 -5.31
C LYS A 156 -15.63 -6.58 -4.75
N SER A 157 -15.87 -5.68 -3.80
CA SER A 157 -14.81 -5.02 -3.06
C SER A 157 -15.01 -5.31 -1.57
N ILE A 158 -13.96 -5.80 -0.92
CA ILE A 158 -13.97 -6.12 0.50
C ILE A 158 -12.83 -5.35 1.16
N GLU A 159 -13.21 -4.56 2.15
CA GLU A 159 -12.31 -3.76 2.96
C GLU A 159 -11.97 -4.50 4.26
N CYS A 160 -10.70 -4.43 4.65
CA CYS A 160 -10.20 -4.85 5.95
C CYS A 160 -10.19 -3.67 6.92
N GLU A 161 -10.40 -3.92 8.20
CA GLU A 161 -10.34 -2.89 9.24
C GLU A 161 -8.97 -2.20 9.25
N SER A 162 -8.97 -0.90 9.48
CA SER A 162 -7.73 -0.12 9.55
C SER A 162 -6.87 -0.62 10.71
N PHE A 163 -5.60 -0.86 10.44
CA PHE A 163 -4.65 -1.33 11.45
C PHE A 163 -3.31 -0.58 11.30
N LEU A 164 -2.52 -0.60 12.37
CA LEU A 164 -1.20 0.01 12.36
C LEU A 164 -0.20 -1.00 11.80
N LEU A 165 0.32 -0.74 10.59
CA LEU A 165 1.38 -1.55 10.01
C LEU A 165 2.72 -1.07 10.54
N GLU A 166 3.32 -1.86 11.44
CA GLU A 166 4.59 -1.53 12.07
C GLU A 166 5.74 -1.41 11.06
N LYS A 167 6.79 -0.66 11.43
CA LYS A 167 8.01 -0.55 10.62
C LYS A 167 8.60 -1.93 10.33
N PHE A 168 9.03 -2.16 9.10
CA PHE A 168 9.61 -3.44 8.64
C PHE A 168 8.71 -4.67 8.80
N LEU A 169 7.41 -4.46 9.01
CA LEU A 169 6.44 -5.54 9.12
C LEU A 169 5.92 -5.92 7.72
N THR A 170 5.74 -7.22 7.52
CA THR A 170 5.05 -7.79 6.36
C THR A 170 3.81 -8.52 6.84
N VAL A 171 2.67 -8.23 6.21
CA VAL A 171 1.40 -8.90 6.47
C VAL A 171 0.95 -9.62 5.20
N THR A 172 0.65 -10.90 5.35
CA THR A 172 0.21 -11.76 4.25
C THR A 172 -1.31 -11.88 4.28
N PHE A 173 -1.92 -11.72 3.11
CA PHE A 173 -3.34 -11.84 2.89
C PHE A 173 -3.61 -12.95 1.88
N VAL A 174 -4.66 -13.72 2.12
CA VAL A 174 -5.08 -14.81 1.24
C VAL A 174 -6.51 -14.56 0.81
N LEU A 175 -6.69 -14.19 -0.45
CA LEU A 175 -7.99 -14.20 -1.11
C LEU A 175 -8.24 -15.62 -1.61
N SER A 176 -9.36 -16.20 -1.20
CA SER A 176 -9.72 -17.53 -1.66
C SER A 176 -11.20 -17.64 -1.94
N GLY A 177 -11.59 -18.60 -2.76
CA GLY A 177 -12.99 -18.85 -3.11
C GLY A 177 -13.14 -20.00 -4.09
N ASN A 178 -14.36 -20.38 -4.38
CA ASN A 178 -14.67 -21.53 -5.22
C ASN A 178 -15.05 -21.06 -6.62
N VAL A 179 -14.28 -21.46 -7.62
CA VAL A 179 -14.55 -21.17 -9.03
C VAL A 179 -15.31 -22.34 -9.63
N SER A 180 -16.41 -22.03 -10.33
CA SER A 180 -17.24 -23.01 -11.02
C SER A 180 -17.50 -22.57 -12.45
N PHE A 181 -17.59 -23.52 -13.39
CA PHE A 181 -18.03 -23.23 -14.74
C PHE A 181 -19.55 -23.35 -14.80
N LYS A 182 -20.23 -22.26 -15.17
CA LYS A 182 -21.69 -22.30 -15.30
C LYS A 182 -22.12 -23.04 -16.58
N ASP A 183 -22.89 -24.10 -16.42
CA ASP A 183 -23.49 -24.89 -17.51
C ASP A 183 -22.47 -25.57 -18.45
N LEU A 184 -21.36 -26.07 -17.90
CA LEU A 184 -20.26 -26.69 -18.68
C LEU A 184 -20.77 -27.84 -19.58
N ASP A 185 -21.61 -28.71 -19.04
CA ASP A 185 -22.17 -29.85 -19.78
C ASP A 185 -23.04 -29.43 -20.97
N GLN A 186 -23.80 -28.34 -20.82
CA GLN A 186 -24.61 -27.80 -21.91
C GLN A 186 -23.73 -27.14 -22.96
N HIS A 187 -22.70 -26.41 -22.52
CA HIS A 187 -21.77 -25.78 -23.45
C HIS A 187 -20.97 -26.80 -24.27
N ALA A 188 -20.49 -27.88 -23.64
CA ALA A 188 -19.74 -28.92 -24.32
C ALA A 188 -20.59 -29.67 -25.37
N LYS A 189 -21.87 -29.91 -25.08
CA LYS A 189 -22.82 -30.49 -26.06
C LYS A 189 -22.99 -29.61 -27.30
N VAL A 190 -22.90 -28.29 -27.17
CA VAL A 190 -22.95 -27.37 -28.32
C VAL A 190 -21.69 -27.49 -29.17
N CYS A 191 -20.50 -27.53 -28.55
CA CYS A 191 -19.22 -27.64 -29.26
C CYS A 191 -19.05 -28.99 -29.99
N ILE A 192 -19.48 -30.10 -29.38
CA ILE A 192 -19.42 -31.44 -30.00
C ILE A 192 -20.33 -31.52 -31.24
N LYS A 193 -21.50 -30.88 -31.20
CA LYS A 193 -22.39 -30.81 -32.36
C LYS A 193 -21.76 -30.06 -33.53
N THR A 194 -21.01 -28.99 -33.27
CA THR A 194 -20.35 -28.20 -34.33
C THR A 194 -19.23 -28.97 -35.03
N THR A 195 -18.52 -29.87 -34.31
CA THR A 195 -17.48 -30.72 -34.90
C THR A 195 -18.09 -31.88 -35.71
N SER A 196 -19.24 -32.39 -35.30
CA SER A 196 -19.93 -33.49 -35.99
C SER A 196 -20.60 -33.07 -37.30
N THR A 197 -20.90 -31.77 -37.48
CA THR A 197 -21.51 -31.23 -38.70
C THR A 197 -20.52 -30.91 -39.83
N ASN A 198 -19.20 -31.03 -39.61
CA ASN A 198 -18.18 -30.75 -40.63
C ASN A 198 -17.64 -32.00 -41.35
N ASN A 199 -18.22 -33.20 -41.10
CA ASN A 199 -17.81 -34.46 -41.74
C ASN A 199 -18.85 -34.98 -42.75
N GLY A 200 -19.34 -34.12 -43.64
CA GLY A 200 -20.28 -34.58 -44.67
C GLY A 200 -20.57 -33.55 -45.75
N THR A 201 -19.63 -33.38 -46.67
CA THR A 201 -19.84 -33.19 -48.12
C THR A 201 -18.47 -33.25 -48.82
N GLU A 202 -18.05 -34.46 -49.19
CA GLU A 202 -17.37 -34.69 -50.47
C GLU A 202 -18.45 -34.95 -51.53
#